data_AF-A0A5J4WNW5-F1
#
_entry.id   AF-A0A5J4WNW5-F1
#
_cell.length_a   1.000
_cell.length_b   1.000
_cell.length_c   1.000
_cell.angle_alpha   90.00
_cell.angle_beta   90.00
_cell.angle_gamma   90.00
#
_symmetry.space_group_name_H-M   'P 1'
#
loop_
_entity.id
_entity.type
_entity.pdbx_description
1 polymer ?
#
loop_
_entity_poly.entity_id
_entity_poly.type
_entity_poly.pdbx_seq_one_letter_code
_entity_poly.pdbx_strand_id
1 'polypeptide(L)'
;MVCAVSGDPNQDYRQGFSAIVKDQKFYDENFYKFFPDPNKDIYDEKKLFGVAYEHCSSSMIALAPKNYWLDQPFDKKDPEVNKLKGLNLKLNPQISKEVLLQNIKESTVVQDKNKSLIQHIEHVENEITAQSKMG
;
A
#
# COMPACT_ATOMS: atom_id res chain seq x y z
N MET A 1 4.83 4.05 13.55
CA MET A 1 3.57 3.59 14.16
C MET A 1 2.54 3.50 13.04
N VAL A 2 1.83 2.37 12.91
CA VAL A 2 0.70 2.24 11.98
C VAL A 2 -0.50 1.84 12.81
N CYS A 3 -1.55 2.63 12.74
CA CYS A 3 -2.81 2.38 13.43
C CYS A 3 -3.84 1.99 12.37
N ALA A 4 -4.44 0.82 12.53
CA ALA A 4 -5.63 0.45 11.78
C ALA A 4 -6.85 0.81 12.62
N VAL A 5 -7.85 1.41 11.99
CA VAL A 5 -9.08 1.81 12.65
C VAL A 5 -10.23 1.25 11.81
N SER A 6 -11.05 0.39 12.40
CA SER A 6 -12.20 -0.21 11.73
C SER A 6 -13.46 0.62 11.98
N GLY A 7 -14.23 0.86 10.93
CA GLY A 7 -15.58 1.39 11.05
C GLY A 7 -16.58 0.33 11.53
N ASP A 8 -17.87 0.65 11.41
CA ASP A 8 -18.99 -0.26 11.58
C ASP A 8 -19.02 -1.29 10.45
N PRO A 9 -18.92 -2.61 10.76
CA PRO A 9 -18.96 -3.67 9.74
C PRO A 9 -20.31 -3.78 9.02
N ASN A 10 -21.37 -3.14 9.52
CA ASN A 10 -22.70 -3.16 8.90
C ASN A 10 -22.92 -1.99 7.92
N GLN A 11 -21.95 -1.07 7.80
CA GLN A 11 -22.00 0.06 6.89
C GLN A 11 -20.91 -0.07 5.82
N ASP A 12 -21.14 0.50 4.64
CA ASP A 12 -20.13 0.52 3.58
C ASP A 12 -19.06 1.61 3.79
N TYR A 13 -18.10 1.70 2.87
CA TYR A 13 -16.97 2.63 2.94
C TYR A 13 -17.37 4.11 3.05
N ARG A 14 -18.61 4.48 2.67
CA ARG A 14 -19.12 5.86 2.76
C ARG A 14 -19.27 6.36 4.20
N GLN A 15 -19.28 5.44 5.18
CA GLN A 15 -19.27 5.81 6.59
C GLN A 15 -18.05 6.66 6.99
N GLY A 16 -16.92 6.54 6.28
CA GLY A 16 -15.69 7.24 6.62
C GLY A 16 -15.28 7.04 8.08
N PHE A 17 -15.03 8.12 8.82
CA PHE A 17 -14.69 8.08 10.24
C PHE A 17 -15.90 8.24 11.18
N SER A 18 -17.11 8.44 10.65
CA SER A 18 -18.30 8.74 11.47
C SER A 18 -18.59 7.65 12.50
N ALA A 19 -18.36 6.38 12.18
CA ALA A 19 -18.54 5.26 13.11
C ALA A 19 -17.52 5.22 14.26
N ILE A 20 -16.43 5.98 14.17
CA ILE A 20 -15.32 5.96 15.14
C ILE A 20 -15.27 7.27 15.95
N VAL A 21 -15.74 8.37 15.36
CA VAL A 21 -15.73 9.70 15.97
C VAL A 21 -16.67 9.72 17.18
N LYS A 22 -16.12 10.03 18.36
CA LYS A 22 -16.90 10.14 19.61
C LYS A 22 -17.53 11.51 19.81
N ASP A 23 -16.85 12.56 19.35
CA ASP A 23 -17.31 13.95 19.42
C ASP A 23 -17.49 14.48 18.00
N GLN A 24 -18.71 14.37 17.49
CA GLN A 24 -19.05 14.74 16.12
C GLN A 24 -18.87 16.24 15.89
N LYS A 25 -19.26 17.07 16.87
CA LYS A 25 -19.14 18.52 16.75
C LYS A 25 -17.69 18.95 16.62
N PHE A 26 -16.80 18.41 17.48
CA PHE A 26 -15.37 18.68 17.37
C PHE A 26 -14.82 18.21 16.02
N TYR A 27 -15.22 17.03 15.56
CA TYR A 27 -14.75 16.49 14.27
C TYR A 27 -15.15 17.40 13.11
N ASP A 28 -16.42 17.79 13.01
CA ASP A 28 -16.94 18.62 11.93
C ASP A 28 -16.28 20.01 11.90
N GLU A 29 -16.11 20.64 13.08
CA GLU A 29 -15.44 21.95 13.21
C GLU A 29 -13.95 21.91 12.83
N ASN A 30 -13.31 20.74 12.86
CA ASN A 30 -11.87 20.59 12.63
C ASN A 30 -11.52 19.76 11.39
N PHE A 31 -12.48 19.19 10.67
CA PHE A 31 -12.25 18.24 9.58
C PHE A 31 -11.22 18.77 8.55
N TYR A 32 -11.45 19.96 8.01
CA TYR A 32 -10.58 20.57 6.99
C TYR A 32 -9.25 21.12 7.55
N LYS A 33 -9.03 21.10 8.87
CA LYS A 33 -7.69 21.37 9.46
C LYS A 33 -6.74 20.19 9.29
N PHE A 34 -7.28 18.98 9.09
CA PHE A 34 -6.50 17.77 8.89
C PHE A 34 -6.65 17.22 7.48
N PHE A 35 -7.85 17.24 6.91
CA PHE A 35 -8.12 16.73 5.57
C PHE A 35 -8.06 17.83 4.49
N PRO A 36 -8.00 17.45 3.20
CA PRO A 36 -8.09 18.41 2.11
C PRO A 36 -9.45 19.13 2.09
N ASP A 37 -9.45 20.44 1.84
CA ASP A 37 -10.66 21.22 1.65
C ASP A 37 -11.04 21.23 0.16
N PRO A 38 -12.13 20.55 -0.25
CA PRO A 38 -12.52 20.46 -1.65
C PRO A 38 -12.87 21.83 -2.25
N ASN A 39 -13.17 22.84 -1.42
CA ASN A 39 -13.47 24.19 -1.91
C ASN A 39 -12.20 24.97 -2.29
N LYS A 40 -11.00 24.49 -1.91
CA LYS A 40 -9.72 25.15 -2.16
C LYS A 40 -8.94 24.56 -3.34
N ASP A 41 -9.40 23.43 -3.89
CA ASP A 41 -8.84 22.76 -5.07
C ASP A 41 -7.29 22.73 -5.08
N ILE A 42 -6.63 23.19 -6.15
CA ILE A 42 -5.17 23.18 -6.31
C ILE A 42 -4.41 24.10 -5.33
N TYR A 43 -5.12 24.97 -4.61
CA TYR A 43 -4.55 25.93 -3.66
C TYR A 43 -4.64 25.44 -2.21
N ASP A 44 -5.17 24.25 -1.95
CA ASP A 44 -5.11 23.70 -0.60
C ASP A 44 -3.66 23.36 -0.22
N GLU A 45 -3.17 24.01 0.83
CA GLU A 45 -1.81 23.82 1.32
C GLU A 45 -1.66 22.45 1.99
N LYS A 46 -0.51 21.81 1.78
CA LYS A 46 -0.14 20.61 2.53
C LYS A 46 0.06 20.97 4.00
N LYS A 47 -0.77 20.39 4.86
CA LYS A 47 -0.75 20.63 6.31
C LYS A 47 0.29 19.70 6.94
N LEU A 48 1.11 20.19 7.88
CA LEU A 48 2.23 19.43 8.49
C LEU A 48 1.79 18.12 9.14
N PHE A 49 0.57 18.08 9.68
CA PHE A 49 -0.08 16.88 10.23
C PHE A 49 -1.38 16.55 9.49
N GLY A 50 -1.47 17.01 8.24
CA GLY A 50 -2.61 16.73 7.39
C GLY A 50 -2.66 15.26 7.00
N VAL A 51 -3.87 14.73 6.92
CA VAL A 51 -4.14 13.41 6.36
C VAL A 51 -4.36 13.59 4.86
N ALA A 52 -3.50 12.97 4.05
CA ALA A 52 -3.71 12.88 2.62
C ALA A 52 -4.56 11.66 2.28
N TYR A 53 -5.52 11.84 1.38
CA TYR A 53 -6.29 10.74 0.82
C TYR A 53 -5.47 10.05 -0.27
N GLU A 54 -5.03 8.82 -0.01
CA GLU A 54 -4.26 8.06 -1.01
C GLU A 54 -5.16 7.18 -1.89
N HIS A 55 -6.02 6.35 -1.28
CA HIS A 55 -6.80 5.34 -1.99
C HIS A 55 -8.22 5.17 -1.42
N CYS A 56 -9.20 4.99 -2.32
CA CYS A 56 -10.57 4.55 -2.00
C CYS A 56 -10.74 3.08 -2.41
N SER A 57 -11.14 2.20 -1.50
CA SER A 57 -11.39 0.79 -1.80
C SER A 57 -12.66 0.30 -1.12
N SER A 58 -13.38 -0.62 -1.77
CA SER A 58 -14.45 -1.40 -1.13
C SER A 58 -13.91 -2.57 -0.32
N SER A 59 -12.77 -3.13 -0.72
CA SER A 59 -12.15 -4.30 -0.11
C SER A 59 -10.63 -4.14 -0.05
N MET A 60 -10.03 -4.53 1.08
CA MET A 60 -8.57 -4.49 1.26
C MET A 60 -8.09 -5.67 2.08
N ILE A 61 -6.92 -6.20 1.72
CA ILE A 61 -6.12 -7.13 2.51
C ILE A 61 -4.83 -6.38 2.86
N ALA A 62 -4.66 -5.99 4.12
CA ALA A 62 -3.46 -5.29 4.58
C ALA A 62 -2.68 -6.17 5.55
N LEU A 63 -1.53 -6.68 5.10
CA LEU A 63 -0.68 -7.57 5.89
C LEU A 63 0.31 -6.79 6.76
N ALA A 64 0.86 -5.71 6.21
CA ALA A 64 1.82 -4.85 6.87
C ALA A 64 1.87 -3.47 6.17
N PRO A 65 2.52 -2.46 6.76
CA PRO A 65 2.68 -1.17 6.10
C PRO A 65 3.36 -1.32 4.74
N LYS A 66 2.73 -0.80 3.68
CA LYS A 66 3.16 -0.93 2.26
C LYS A 66 3.13 -2.36 1.71
N ASN A 67 2.43 -3.28 2.37
CA ASN A 67 2.18 -4.66 1.93
C ASN A 67 0.67 -4.94 2.00
N TYR A 68 -0.04 -4.59 0.94
CA TYR A 68 -1.48 -4.70 0.85
C TYR A 68 -1.95 -4.94 -0.59
N TRP A 69 -3.11 -5.57 -0.70
CA TRP A 69 -3.93 -5.58 -1.91
C TRP A 69 -5.23 -4.82 -1.61
N LEU A 70 -5.72 -4.04 -2.55
CA LEU A 70 -7.04 -3.42 -2.47
C LEU A 70 -7.68 -3.30 -3.85
N ASP A 71 -9.01 -3.29 -3.90
CA ASP A 71 -9.75 -2.90 -5.09
C ASP A 71 -9.83 -1.36 -5.18
N GLN A 72 -9.91 -0.83 -6.39
CA GLN A 72 -10.14 0.59 -6.64
C GLN A 72 -11.22 0.75 -7.70
N PRO A 73 -12.47 0.33 -7.42
CA PRO A 73 -13.54 0.37 -8.40
C PRO A 73 -13.85 1.80 -8.92
N PHE A 74 -13.39 2.82 -8.20
CA PHE A 74 -13.55 4.23 -8.56
C PHE A 74 -12.40 4.79 -9.40
N ASP A 75 -11.24 4.10 -9.45
CA ASP A 75 -10.14 4.46 -10.34
C ASP A 75 -10.28 3.68 -11.66
N LYS A 76 -10.47 4.41 -12.76
CA LYS A 76 -10.71 3.81 -14.08
C LYS A 76 -9.46 3.22 -14.73
N LYS A 77 -8.26 3.54 -14.24
CA LYS A 77 -7.02 3.07 -14.87
C LYS A 77 -6.57 1.71 -14.33
N ASP A 78 -6.57 1.56 -13.02
CA ASP A 78 -6.11 0.35 -12.35
C ASP A 78 -7.18 -0.09 -11.32
N PRO A 79 -8.07 -1.04 -11.67
CA PRO A 79 -9.17 -1.45 -10.81
C PRO A 79 -8.72 -2.19 -9.54
N GLU A 80 -7.44 -2.57 -9.47
CA GLU A 80 -6.82 -3.21 -8.32
C GLU A 80 -5.41 -2.66 -8.11
N VAL A 81 -5.02 -2.51 -6.84
CA VAL A 81 -3.66 -2.16 -6.46
C VAL A 81 -3.09 -3.26 -5.59
N ASN A 82 -2.04 -3.90 -6.10
CA ASN A 82 -1.19 -4.79 -5.35
C ASN A 82 0.11 -4.05 -4.99
N LYS A 83 0.25 -3.67 -3.71
CA LYS A 83 1.43 -2.98 -3.20
C LYS A 83 2.20 -3.91 -2.27
N LEU A 84 3.34 -4.40 -2.72
CA LEU A 84 4.24 -5.23 -1.90
C LEU A 84 5.64 -4.61 -1.92
N LYS A 85 6.04 -4.02 -0.80
CA LYS A 85 7.32 -3.31 -0.67
C LYS A 85 8.47 -4.30 -0.81
N GLY A 86 9.42 -3.97 -1.67
CA GLY A 86 10.60 -4.80 -1.93
C GLY A 86 10.39 -5.86 -3.01
N LEU A 87 9.17 -6.01 -3.53
CA LEU A 87 8.87 -6.95 -4.60
C LEU A 87 8.74 -6.26 -5.95
N ASN A 88 9.33 -6.88 -6.96
CA ASN A 88 9.09 -6.51 -8.34
C ASN A 88 7.98 -7.42 -8.91
N LEU A 89 6.74 -6.92 -8.92
CA LEU A 89 5.59 -7.69 -9.36
C LEU A 89 5.66 -8.10 -10.84
N LYS A 90 6.30 -7.29 -11.71
CA LYS A 90 6.47 -7.63 -13.12
C LYS A 90 7.33 -8.88 -13.32
N LEU A 91 8.30 -9.09 -12.43
CA LEU A 91 9.17 -10.26 -12.45
C LEU A 91 8.64 -11.43 -11.63
N ASN A 92 7.61 -11.18 -10.83
CA ASN A 92 6.97 -12.17 -9.98
C ASN A 92 5.46 -12.22 -10.27
N PRO A 93 5.05 -12.54 -11.52
CA PRO A 93 3.64 -12.56 -11.90
C PRO A 93 2.82 -13.61 -11.15
N GLN A 94 3.46 -14.60 -10.52
CA GLN A 94 2.81 -15.56 -9.65
C GLN A 94 2.27 -14.94 -8.35
N ILE A 95 2.74 -13.74 -7.98
CA ILE A 95 2.26 -13.06 -6.76
C ILE A 95 0.98 -12.31 -7.09
N SER A 96 -0.15 -12.98 -6.87
CA SER A 96 -1.50 -12.43 -7.04
C SER A 96 -2.24 -12.28 -5.71
N LYS A 97 -3.41 -11.65 -5.75
CA LYS A 97 -4.35 -11.58 -4.61
C LYS A 97 -4.71 -12.97 -4.08
N GLU A 98 -4.97 -13.90 -4.97
CA GLU A 98 -5.38 -15.27 -4.64
C GLU A 98 -4.27 -15.98 -3.87
N VAL A 99 -3.02 -15.81 -4.30
CA VAL A 99 -1.86 -16.37 -3.59
C VAL A 99 -1.69 -15.74 -2.21
N LEU A 100 -1.90 -14.43 -2.07
CA LEU A 100 -1.90 -13.78 -0.75
C LEU A 100 -2.99 -14.35 0.16
N LEU A 101 -4.22 -14.50 -0.35
CA LEU A 101 -5.33 -15.11 0.40
C LEU A 101 -5.05 -16.55 0.79
N GLN A 102 -4.47 -17.33 -0.12
CA GLN A 102 -4.13 -18.73 0.12
C GLN A 102 -3.06 -18.85 1.20
N ASN A 103 -2.01 -18.03 1.13
CA ASN A 103 -0.96 -17.98 2.15
C ASN A 103 -1.52 -17.71 3.55
N ILE A 104 -2.49 -16.80 3.67
CA ILE A 104 -3.17 -16.52 4.95
C ILE A 104 -3.99 -17.73 5.40
N LYS A 105 -4.82 -18.30 4.51
CA LYS A 105 -5.74 -19.40 4.84
C LYS A 105 -5.01 -20.69 5.21
N GLU A 106 -3.94 -21.02 4.49
CA GLU A 106 -3.19 -22.26 4.64
C GLU A 106 -1.94 -22.10 5.50
N SER A 107 -1.64 -20.89 5.98
CA SER A 107 -0.39 -20.58 6.70
C SER A 107 0.86 -20.94 5.89
N THR A 108 0.84 -20.67 4.58
CA THR A 108 1.94 -20.94 3.65
C THR A 108 2.68 -19.66 3.27
N VAL A 109 3.86 -19.80 2.65
CA VAL A 109 4.71 -18.68 2.22
C VAL A 109 5.05 -18.86 0.75
N VAL A 110 4.90 -17.78 -0.03
CA VAL A 110 5.40 -17.71 -1.41
C VAL A 110 6.73 -16.97 -1.43
N GLN A 111 7.69 -17.49 -2.18
CA GLN A 111 9.01 -16.88 -2.36
C GLN A 111 9.07 -16.09 -3.68
N ASP A 112 9.78 -14.97 -3.67
CA ASP A 112 10.07 -14.16 -4.85
C ASP A 112 11.49 -14.38 -5.37
N LYS A 113 11.77 -13.85 -6.56
CA LYS A 113 13.12 -13.70 -7.07
C LYS A 113 13.73 -12.38 -6.59
N ASN A 114 14.73 -12.46 -5.71
CA ASN A 114 15.48 -11.32 -5.22
C ASN A 114 16.49 -10.82 -6.27
N LYS A 115 16.02 -9.94 -7.17
CA LYS A 115 16.85 -9.39 -8.25
C LYS A 115 18.07 -8.62 -7.75
N SER A 116 17.93 -7.86 -6.66
CA SER A 116 19.05 -7.07 -6.13
C SER A 116 20.19 -7.96 -5.67
N LEU A 117 19.87 -9.11 -5.05
CA LEU A 117 20.87 -10.10 -4.68
C LEU A 117 21.51 -10.75 -5.92
N ILE A 118 20.69 -11.13 -6.91
CA ILE A 118 21.18 -11.72 -8.17
C ILE A 118 22.17 -10.75 -8.85
N GLN A 119 21.79 -9.48 -9.01
CA GLN A 119 22.64 -8.46 -9.63
C GLN A 119 23.93 -8.21 -8.85
N HIS A 120 23.87 -8.27 -7.51
CA HIS A 120 25.06 -8.13 -6.68
C HIS A 120 26.03 -9.30 -6.89
N ILE A 121 25.52 -10.54 -6.91
CA ILE A 121 26.33 -11.74 -7.17
C ILE A 121 26.96 -11.67 -8.56
N GLU A 122 26.18 -11.37 -9.59
CA GLU A 122 26.67 -11.23 -10.96
C GLU A 122 27.76 -10.16 -11.08
N HIS A 123 27.63 -9.05 -10.37
CA HIS A 123 28.65 -8.00 -10.36
C HIS A 123 29.97 -8.48 -9.75
N VAL A 124 29.90 -9.13 -8.57
CA VAL A 124 31.08 -9.68 -7.88
C VAL A 124 31.80 -10.72 -8.74
N GLU A 125 31.05 -11.63 -9.38
CA GLU A 125 31.63 -12.66 -10.25
C GLU A 125 32.35 -12.05 -11.46
N ASN A 126 31.79 -10.99 -12.04
CA ASN A 126 32.42 -10.27 -13.15
C ASN A 126 33.72 -9.56 -12.74
N GLU A 127 33.78 -8.98 -11.54
CA GLU A 127 35.00 -8.35 -11.02
C GLU A 127 36.12 -9.37 -10.79
N ILE A 128 35.80 -10.52 -10.19
CA ILE A 128 36.76 -11.62 -9.98
C ILE A 128 37.30 -12.12 -11.34
N THR A 129 36.41 -12.31 -12.31
CA THR A 129 36.77 -12.77 -13.66
C THR A 129 37.62 -11.75 -14.41
N ALA A 130 37.39 -10.45 -14.20
CA ALA A 130 38.21 -9.40 -14.80
C ALA A 130 39.62 -9.38 -14.20
N GLN A 131 39.75 -9.55 -12.88
CA GLN A 131 41.04 -9.59 -12.19
C GLN A 131 41.88 -10.81 -12.61
N SER A 132 41.26 -11.98 -12.81
CA SER A 132 41.98 -13.20 -13.22
C SER A 132 42.50 -13.18 -14.65
N LYS A 133 42.04 -12.24 -15.49
CA LYS A 133 42.50 -12.08 -16.90
C LYS A 133 43.65 -11.08 -17.04
N MET A 134 43.98 -10.34 -15.99
CA MET A 134 45.03 -9.32 -15.99
C MET A 134 46.35 -9.78 -15.34
N GLY A 135 46.39 -10.99 -14.77
CA GLY A 135 47.61 -11.65 -14.26
C GLY A 135 48.04 -12.78 -15.19
#